data_AF-A0A1G3PA46-F1
#
_entry.id   AF-A0A1G3PA46-F1
#
_cell.length_a   1.000
_cell.length_b   1.000
_cell.length_c   1.000
_cell.angle_alpha   90.00
_cell.angle_beta   90.00
_cell.angle_gamma   90.00
#
_symmetry.space_group_name_H-M   'P 1'
#
loop_
_entity.id
_entity.type
_entity.pdbx_description
1 polymer ?
#
loop_
_entity_poly.entity_id
_entity_poly.type
_entity_poly.pdbx_seq_one_letter_code
_entity_poly.pdbx_strand_id
1 'polypeptide(L)'
;MLNKRSDNRRKQTRFSVDVDGFYYYGGKWVKCKIYDLNLDGAGLRLNQFFVKDDIIKLKFGIDDELNSIDSVVVNVNGPRIGVHFVNVDEFDVDFLRRVINSLSKRFKI
;
A
#
# COMPACT_ATOMS: atom_id res chain seq x y z
N MET A 1 -15.16 -29.87 -18.16
CA MET A 1 -14.61 -28.51 -18.35
C MET A 1 -13.94 -28.11 -17.04
N LEU A 2 -12.59 -28.13 -17.01
CA LEU A 2 -11.84 -27.79 -15.79
C LEU A 2 -11.95 -26.29 -15.52
N ASN A 3 -12.45 -25.96 -14.32
CA ASN A 3 -12.42 -24.63 -13.73
C ASN A 3 -10.99 -24.06 -13.79
N LYS A 4 -10.69 -23.22 -14.78
CA LYS A 4 -9.60 -22.25 -14.68
C LYS A 4 -10.03 -21.20 -13.65
N ARG A 5 -9.94 -21.54 -12.36
CA ARG A 5 -9.61 -20.51 -11.36
C ARG A 5 -8.25 -20.00 -11.80
N SER A 6 -8.22 -18.89 -12.53
CA SER A 6 -6.98 -18.20 -12.85
C SER A 6 -6.25 -18.02 -11.52
N ASP A 7 -5.10 -18.66 -11.38
CA ASP A 7 -4.22 -18.58 -10.23
C ASP A 7 -3.86 -17.10 -10.02
N ASN A 8 -4.69 -16.38 -9.27
CA ASN A 8 -4.39 -15.04 -8.77
C ASN A 8 -3.44 -15.20 -7.57
N ARG A 9 -2.34 -15.93 -7.81
CA ARG A 9 -1.27 -16.13 -6.84
C ARG A 9 -0.54 -14.81 -6.73
N ARG A 10 -0.37 -14.36 -5.49
CA ARG A 10 0.41 -13.15 -5.21
C ARG A 10 1.80 -13.32 -5.81
N LYS A 11 2.23 -12.34 -6.60
CA LYS A 11 3.56 -12.33 -7.23
C LYS A 11 4.69 -12.07 -6.21
N GLN A 12 4.36 -11.43 -5.09
CA GLN A 12 5.32 -11.06 -4.05
C GLN A 12 4.74 -11.27 -2.65
N THR A 13 5.62 -11.61 -1.71
CA THR A 13 5.33 -11.64 -0.27
C THR A 13 4.96 -10.24 0.22
N ARG A 14 3.97 -10.16 1.12
CA ARG A 14 3.59 -8.91 1.81
C ARG A 14 3.98 -9.00 3.27
N PHE A 15 4.49 -7.91 3.80
CA PHE A 15 4.87 -7.75 5.20
C PHE A 15 3.72 -7.07 5.94
N SER A 16 3.26 -7.66 7.04
CA SER A 16 2.30 -7.03 7.93
C SER A 16 2.95 -5.85 8.64
N VAL A 17 2.27 -4.71 8.64
CA VAL A 17 2.74 -3.47 9.25
C VAL A 17 1.58 -2.77 9.97
N ASP A 18 1.88 -1.81 10.84
CA ASP A 18 0.89 -0.85 11.37
C ASP A 18 1.52 0.54 11.25
N VAL A 19 1.21 1.23 10.16
CA VAL A 19 1.77 2.53 9.82
C VAL A 19 0.65 3.53 9.60
N ASP A 20 0.75 4.68 10.26
CA ASP A 20 -0.07 5.84 9.95
C ASP A 20 0.39 6.47 8.64
N GLY A 21 -0.56 6.79 7.78
CA GLY A 21 -0.30 7.44 6.51
C GLY A 21 -1.41 8.38 6.11
N PHE A 22 -1.27 8.95 4.93
CA PHE A 22 -2.26 9.84 4.32
C PHE A 22 -2.46 9.44 2.87
N TYR A 23 -3.69 9.53 2.39
CA TYR A 23 -3.96 9.49 0.95
C TYR A 23 -4.45 10.86 0.48
N TYR A 24 -4.09 11.24 -0.74
CA TYR A 24 -4.62 12.43 -1.40
C TYR A 24 -5.76 12.05 -2.32
N TYR A 25 -6.95 12.60 -2.08
CA TYR A 25 -8.12 12.43 -2.93
C TYR A 25 -9.05 13.64 -2.82
N GLY A 26 -9.60 14.10 -3.94
CA GLY A 26 -10.53 15.23 -3.96
C GLY A 26 -9.93 16.53 -3.40
N GLY A 27 -8.66 16.79 -3.65
CA GLY A 27 -7.99 18.04 -3.27
C GLY A 27 -7.43 18.09 -1.85
N LYS A 28 -7.55 17.01 -1.05
CA LYS A 28 -7.12 17.00 0.35
C LYS A 28 -6.39 15.71 0.74
N TRP A 29 -5.51 15.85 1.73
CA TRP A 29 -4.89 14.72 2.42
C TRP A 29 -5.80 14.22 3.54
N VAL A 30 -6.04 12.90 3.57
CA VAL A 30 -6.88 12.25 4.57
C VAL A 30 -6.10 11.11 5.23
N LYS A 31 -6.22 10.99 6.55
CA LYS A 31 -5.53 9.94 7.33
C LYS A 31 -6.00 8.54 6.92
N CYS A 32 -5.07 7.59 6.94
CA CYS A 32 -5.31 6.17 6.74
C CYS A 32 -4.34 5.32 7.57
N LYS A 33 -4.65 4.03 7.68
CA LYS A 33 -3.75 3.02 8.23
C LYS A 33 -3.29 2.09 7.13
N ILE A 34 -1.98 1.86 7.03
CA ILE A 34 -1.40 0.82 6.18
C ILE A 34 -1.21 -0.43 7.04
N TYR A 35 -1.79 -1.56 6.60
CA TYR A 35 -1.75 -2.83 7.34
C TYR A 35 -0.85 -3.89 6.70
N ASP A 36 -0.54 -3.75 5.41
CA ASP A 36 0.46 -4.55 4.74
C ASP A 36 1.19 -3.76 3.64
N LEU A 37 2.43 -4.15 3.36
CA LEU A 37 3.29 -3.54 2.34
C LEU A 37 4.11 -4.60 1.60
N ASN A 38 4.39 -4.34 0.33
CA ASN A 38 5.51 -4.90 -0.43
C ASN A 38 6.06 -3.82 -1.37
N LEU A 39 6.98 -4.18 -2.26
CA LEU A 39 7.56 -3.21 -3.19
C LEU A 39 6.58 -2.77 -4.28
N ASP A 40 5.53 -3.55 -4.53
CA ASP A 40 4.55 -3.28 -5.58
C ASP A 40 3.29 -2.58 -5.07
N GLY A 41 3.05 -2.50 -3.76
CA GLY A 41 1.80 -1.96 -3.25
C GLY A 41 1.56 -2.10 -1.76
N ALA A 42 0.41 -1.59 -1.35
CA ALA A 42 -0.01 -1.55 0.05
C ALA A 42 -1.44 -2.06 0.25
N GLY A 43 -1.76 -2.43 1.48
CA GLY A 43 -3.10 -2.61 2.00
C GLY A 43 -3.47 -1.44 2.91
N LEU A 44 -4.57 -0.77 2.62
CA LEU A 44 -5.02 0.43 3.33
C LEU A 44 -6.37 0.21 4.02
N ARG A 45 -6.52 0.72 5.24
CA ARG A 45 -7.81 0.88 5.92
C ARG A 45 -8.21 2.35 5.90
N LEU A 46 -9.41 2.62 5.41
CA LEU A 46 -9.89 3.95 5.04
C LEU A 46 -11.26 4.24 5.63
N ASN A 47 -11.59 5.53 5.72
CA ASN A 47 -12.91 6.03 6.14
C ASN A 47 -13.77 6.52 4.95
N GLN A 48 -13.31 6.32 3.71
CA GLN A 48 -13.96 6.75 2.48
C GLN A 48 -14.04 5.57 1.50
N PHE A 49 -15.08 5.56 0.66
CA PHE A 49 -15.22 4.59 -0.42
C PHE A 49 -14.37 4.98 -1.63
N PHE A 50 -13.73 3.96 -2.20
CA PHE A 50 -13.01 4.02 -3.46
C PHE A 50 -13.59 2.96 -4.39
N VAL A 51 -13.41 3.16 -5.69
CA VAL A 51 -13.66 2.14 -6.70
C VAL A 51 -12.33 1.66 -7.26
N LYS A 52 -12.36 0.48 -7.88
CA LYS A 52 -11.19 -0.03 -8.59
C LYS A 52 -10.79 0.96 -9.69
N ASP A 53 -9.49 1.08 -9.92
CA ASP A 53 -8.85 1.94 -10.91
C ASP A 53 -8.86 3.45 -10.53
N ASP A 54 -9.38 3.82 -9.37
CA ASP A 54 -9.13 5.14 -8.78
C ASP A 54 -7.63 5.36 -8.56
N ILE A 55 -7.17 6.58 -8.85
CA ILE A 55 -5.79 7.01 -8.62
C ILE A 55 -5.75 7.83 -7.33
N ILE A 56 -4.87 7.43 -6.41
CA ILE A 56 -4.59 8.17 -5.18
C ILE A 56 -3.08 8.39 -5.06
N LYS A 57 -2.67 9.42 -4.33
CA LYS A 57 -1.29 9.54 -3.87
C LYS A 57 -1.21 9.09 -2.43
N LEU A 58 -0.36 8.09 -2.13
CA LEU A 58 -0.19 7.56 -0.78
C LEU A 58 1.09 8.13 -0.15
N LYS A 59 0.96 8.79 0.99
CA LYS A 59 2.05 9.34 1.78
C LYS A 59 2.23 8.61 3.10
N PHE A 60 3.41 8.08 3.35
CA PHE A 60 3.72 7.32 4.56
C PHE A 60 5.23 7.26 4.79
N GLY A 61 5.63 6.63 5.88
CA GLY A 61 7.03 6.35 6.18
C GLY A 61 7.24 5.97 7.64
N ILE A 62 8.46 6.16 8.13
CA ILE A 62 8.89 5.80 9.48
C ILE A 62 9.61 6.99 10.10
N ASP A 63 9.48 7.12 11.42
CA ASP A 63 10.07 8.22 12.19
C ASP A 63 9.66 9.59 11.60
N ASP A 64 10.60 10.36 11.07
CA ASP A 64 10.36 11.67 10.43
C ASP A 64 10.48 11.64 8.90
N GLU A 65 10.80 10.48 8.31
CA GLU A 65 10.95 10.33 6.86
C GLU A 65 9.60 9.95 6.23
N LEU A 66 9.02 10.87 5.44
CA LEU A 66 7.79 10.62 4.69
C LEU A 66 8.05 10.76 3.18
N ASN A 67 7.57 9.78 2.41
CA ASN A 67 7.54 9.85 0.95
C ASN A 67 6.10 9.68 0.43
N SER A 68 5.83 10.16 -0.79
CA SER A 68 4.52 10.07 -1.44
C SER A 68 4.62 9.36 -2.78
N ILE A 69 3.87 8.27 -2.94
CA ILE A 69 3.92 7.40 -4.13
C ILE A 69 2.55 7.38 -4.79
N ASP A 70 2.51 7.56 -6.11
CA ASP A 70 1.27 7.43 -6.88
C ASP A 70 0.79 5.98 -6.86
N SER A 71 -0.52 5.78 -6.74
CA SER A 71 -1.10 4.46 -6.48
C SER A 71 -2.44 4.30 -7.17
N VAL A 72 -2.68 3.10 -7.70
CA VAL A 72 -3.97 2.72 -8.31
C VAL A 72 -4.68 1.72 -7.42
N VAL A 73 -5.97 1.92 -7.16
CA VAL A 73 -6.80 1.00 -6.39
C VAL A 73 -7.03 -0.28 -7.20
N VAL A 74 -6.52 -1.42 -6.73
CA VAL A 74 -6.64 -2.72 -7.44
C VAL A 74 -7.70 -3.64 -6.87
N ASN A 75 -8.09 -3.44 -5.61
CA ASN A 75 -9.21 -4.14 -4.99
C ASN A 75 -9.85 -3.31 -3.87
N VAL A 76 -11.12 -3.60 -3.61
CA VAL A 76 -11.93 -2.97 -2.56
C VAL A 76 -12.65 -4.08 -1.79
N ASN A 77 -12.55 -4.05 -0.47
CA ASN A 77 -13.21 -4.98 0.45
C ASN A 77 -13.68 -4.22 1.70
N GLY A 78 -14.90 -3.67 1.61
CA GLY A 78 -15.48 -2.83 2.67
C GLY A 78 -14.58 -1.62 2.96
N PRO A 79 -14.13 -1.41 4.21
CA PRO A 79 -13.27 -0.27 4.57
C PRO A 79 -11.79 -0.50 4.20
N ARG A 80 -11.45 -1.60 3.52
CA ARG A 80 -10.09 -1.93 3.12
C ARG A 80 -9.95 -1.85 1.62
N ILE A 81 -8.83 -1.30 1.16
CA ILE A 81 -8.45 -1.38 -0.24
C ILE A 81 -7.04 -1.94 -0.37
N GLY A 82 -6.78 -2.54 -1.52
CA GLY A 82 -5.43 -2.84 -1.99
C GLY A 82 -5.07 -1.83 -3.07
N VAL A 83 -3.86 -1.31 -2.99
CA VAL A 83 -3.31 -0.41 -4.01
C VAL A 83 -2.05 -0.99 -4.63
N HIS A 84 -1.83 -0.67 -5.89
CA HIS A 84 -0.59 -0.91 -6.61
C HIS A 84 0.14 0.42 -6.80
N PHE A 85 1.42 0.45 -6.47
CA PHE A 85 2.26 1.63 -6.70
C PHE A 85 2.53 1.79 -8.19
N VAL A 86 2.50 3.03 -8.68
CA VAL A 86 2.77 3.38 -10.07
C VAL A 86 3.79 4.51 -10.13
N ASN A 87 4.49 4.64 -11.25
CA ASN A 87 5.58 5.60 -11.45
C ASN A 87 6.70 5.50 -10.39
N VAL A 88 6.96 4.28 -9.90
CA VAL A 88 7.97 4.00 -8.87
C VAL A 88 9.37 4.12 -9.48
N ASP A 89 10.19 5.01 -8.95
CA ASP A 89 11.60 5.17 -9.33
C ASP A 89 12.56 4.47 -8.34
N GLU A 90 13.88 4.58 -8.57
CA GLU A 90 14.89 3.97 -7.69
C GLU A 90 14.84 4.52 -6.26
N PHE A 91 14.54 5.81 -6.11
CA PHE A 91 14.42 6.45 -4.80
C PHE A 91 13.22 5.87 -4.03
N ASP A 92 12.07 5.69 -4.69
CA ASP A 92 10.90 5.06 -4.11
C ASP A 92 11.16 3.60 -3.70
N VAL A 93 11.85 2.82 -4.54
CA VAL A 93 12.22 1.44 -4.23
C VAL A 93 13.10 1.38 -2.97
N ASP A 94 14.11 2.23 -2.88
CA ASP A 94 15.00 2.27 -1.72
C ASP A 94 14.29 2.74 -0.46
N PHE A 95 13.41 3.74 -0.58
CA PHE A 95 12.53 4.18 0.49
C PHE A 95 11.63 3.02 1.00
N LEU A 96 10.94 2.31 0.08
CA LEU A 96 10.09 1.18 0.42
C LEU A 96 10.85 0.06 1.12
N ARG A 97 12.07 -0.25 0.66
CA ARG A 97 12.96 -1.22 1.31
C ARG A 97 13.32 -0.80 2.73
N ARG A 98 13.68 0.47 2.95
CA ARG A 98 13.97 1.00 4.30
C ARG A 98 12.77 0.85 5.22
N VAL A 99 11.59 1.29 4.78
CA VAL A 99 10.33 1.20 5.54
C VAL A 99 10.02 -0.25 5.90
N ILE A 100 10.00 -1.16 4.91
CA ILE A 100 9.71 -2.58 5.12
C ILE A 100 10.72 -3.21 6.09
N ASN A 101 12.02 -2.92 5.94
CA ASN A 101 13.07 -3.47 6.80
C ASN A 101 12.99 -2.95 8.23
N SER A 102 12.59 -1.70 8.43
CA SER A 102 12.40 -1.13 9.77
C SER A 102 11.21 -1.77 10.49
N LEU A 103 10.10 -1.96 9.78
CA LEU A 103 8.85 -2.44 10.35
C LEU A 103 8.81 -3.97 10.52
N SER A 104 9.44 -4.72 9.60
CA SER A 104 9.49 -6.19 9.68
C SER A 104 10.36 -6.70 10.83
N LYS A 105 11.37 -5.93 11.28
CA LYS A 105 12.25 -6.32 12.40
C LYS A 105 11.57 -6.27 13.77
N ARG A 106 10.42 -5.60 13.91
CA ARG A 106 9.67 -5.54 15.19
C ARG A 106 8.91 -6.83 15.54
N PHE A 107 8.94 -7.85 14.68
CA PHE A 107 8.34 -9.17 14.93
C PHE A 107 9.36 -10.31 15.09
N LYS A 108 10.57 -10.01 15.61
CA LYS A 108 11.41 -11.09 16.15
C LYS A 108 10.76 -11.61 17.43
N ILE A 109 10.10 -12.77 17.31
CA ILE A 109 9.78 -13.67 18.42
C ILE A 109 11.08 -14.06 19.11
#